data_AF-A0A2W5WNY0-F1
#
_entry.id   AF-A0A2W5WNY0-F1
#
_cell.length_a   1.000
_cell.length_b   1.000
_cell.length_c   1.000
_cell.angle_alpha   90.00
_cell.angle_beta   90.00
_cell.angle_gamma   90.00
#
_symmetry.space_group_name_H-M   'P 1'
#
loop_
_entity.id
_entity.type
_entity.pdbx_description
1 polymer ?
#
loop_
_entity_poly.entity_id
_entity_poly.type
_entity_poly.pdbx_seq_one_letter_code
_entity_poly.pdbx_strand_id
1 'polypeptide(L)'
;MSGEIDAAVQARVEDALQDAATSAGRRIVVDLSQVTFMDSGGLRLLYRAASASDEPPLLRGVPDHIDDLLQLTGVAPLFESAPAGPGGAR
;
A
#
# COMPACT_ATOMS: atom_id res chain seq x y z
N MET A 1 -4.97 -6.07 -1.83
CA MET A 1 -4.47 -7.00 -0.79
C MET A 1 -5.66 -7.39 0.07
N SER A 2 -5.74 -8.62 0.58
CA SER A 2 -6.88 -9.11 1.38
C SER A 2 -6.40 -9.84 2.62
N GLY A 3 -7.00 -9.57 3.79
CA GLY A 3 -6.65 -10.17 5.08
C GLY A 3 -5.77 -9.28 5.98
N GLU A 4 -4.90 -9.89 6.78
CA GLU A 4 -3.88 -9.21 7.60
C GLU A 4 -2.66 -8.87 6.72
N ILE A 5 -2.11 -7.65 6.84
CA ILE A 5 -0.80 -7.32 6.25
C ILE A 5 0.26 -7.46 7.36
N ASP A 6 0.95 -8.60 7.35
CA ASP A 6 2.01 -8.97 8.28
C ASP A 6 3.37 -9.18 7.57
N ALA A 7 4.39 -9.62 8.31
CA ALA A 7 5.69 -9.98 7.77
C ALA A 7 5.67 -11.13 6.74
N ALA A 8 4.62 -11.97 6.71
CA ALA A 8 4.47 -13.04 5.72
C ALA A 8 3.99 -12.51 4.36
N VAL A 9 3.19 -11.44 4.35
CA VAL A 9 2.84 -10.67 3.15
C VAL A 9 4.08 -9.94 2.60
N GLN A 10 4.97 -9.47 3.48
CA GLN A 10 6.21 -8.79 3.10
C GLN A 10 7.08 -9.64 2.16
N ALA A 11 7.23 -10.93 2.44
CA ALA A 11 8.02 -11.86 1.61
C ALA A 11 7.39 -12.16 0.24
N ARG A 12 6.06 -12.08 0.10
CA ARG A 12 5.39 -12.29 -1.20
C ARG A 12 5.29 -11.04 -2.05
N VAL A 13 5.41 -9.87 -1.44
CA VAL A 13 5.20 -8.58 -2.11
C VAL A 13 6.53 -7.90 -2.42
N GLU A 14 7.63 -8.25 -1.76
CA GLU A 14 8.97 -7.75 -2.10
C GLU A 14 9.32 -8.04 -3.58
N ASP A 15 9.11 -9.26 -4.06
CA ASP A 15 9.36 -9.62 -5.47
C ASP A 15 8.46 -8.81 -6.43
N ALA A 16 7.17 -8.67 -6.12
CA ALA A 16 6.21 -7.92 -6.94
C ALA A 16 6.47 -6.41 -6.93
N LEU A 17 6.95 -5.86 -5.81
CA LEU A 17 7.37 -4.46 -5.69
C LEU A 17 8.65 -4.21 -6.47
N GLN A 18 9.59 -5.16 -6.45
CA GLN A 18 10.85 -5.04 -7.18
C GLN A 18 10.60 -5.07 -8.69
N ASP A 19 9.72 -5.96 -9.17
CA ASP A 19 9.28 -6.00 -10.56
C ASP A 19 8.51 -4.74 -10.97
N ALA A 20 7.64 -4.21 -10.09
CA ALA A 20 6.90 -2.96 -10.33
C ALA A 20 7.82 -1.73 -10.36
N ALA A 21 8.81 -1.65 -9.48
CA ALA A 21 9.80 -0.59 -9.45
C ALA A 21 10.72 -0.60 -10.69
N THR A 22 10.91 -1.78 -11.30
CA THR A 22 11.69 -1.92 -12.54
C THR A 22 10.88 -1.54 -13.78
N SER A 23 9.53 -1.56 -13.71
CA SER A 23 8.65 -1.04 -14.76
C SER A 23 8.50 0.48 -14.68
N ALA A 24 9.44 1.19 -15.30
CA ALA A 24 9.44 2.64 -15.39
C ALA A 24 8.09 3.19 -15.91
N GLY A 25 7.48 4.10 -15.14
CA GLY A 25 6.36 4.94 -15.56
C GLY A 25 4.96 4.49 -15.13
N ARG A 26 4.81 3.48 -14.26
CA ARG A 26 3.49 3.11 -13.71
C ARG A 26 3.41 3.40 -12.22
N ARG A 27 2.50 4.28 -11.85
CA ARG A 27 2.16 4.60 -10.47
C ARG A 27 1.74 3.35 -9.69
N ILE A 28 2.29 3.18 -8.48
CA ILE A 28 1.95 2.08 -7.59
C ILE A 28 0.54 2.28 -7.05
N VAL A 29 -0.30 1.26 -7.18
CA VAL A 29 -1.66 1.25 -6.64
C VAL A 29 -1.80 0.09 -5.65
N VAL A 30 -2.21 0.40 -4.43
CA VAL A 30 -2.44 -0.59 -3.37
C VAL A 30 -3.92 -0.57 -2.98
N ASP A 31 -4.60 -1.69 -3.21
CA ASP A 31 -5.98 -1.87 -2.75
C ASP A 31 -5.99 -2.41 -1.31
N LEU A 32 -6.51 -1.59 -0.38
CA LEU A 32 -6.64 -1.88 1.04
C LEU A 32 -8.08 -2.23 1.44
N SER A 33 -9.03 -2.30 0.49
CA SER A 33 -10.47 -2.49 0.78
C SER A 33 -10.82 -3.81 1.47
N GLN A 34 -9.92 -4.79 1.42
CA GLN A 34 -10.07 -6.10 2.06
C GLN A 34 -9.06 -6.29 3.21
N VAL A 35 -8.36 -5.23 3.63
CA VAL A 35 -7.40 -5.28 4.74
C VAL A 35 -8.14 -5.07 6.04
N THR A 36 -7.95 -5.99 6.98
CA THR A 36 -8.62 -5.96 8.29
C THR A 36 -7.68 -5.63 9.43
N PHE A 37 -6.36 -5.69 9.19
CA PHE A 37 -5.32 -5.39 10.18
C PHE A 37 -4.00 -5.04 9.50
N MET A 38 -3.25 -4.11 10.08
CA MET A 38 -1.89 -3.74 9.64
C MET A 38 -0.99 -3.53 10.85
N ASP A 39 0.17 -4.18 10.84
CA ASP A 39 1.21 -4.00 11.84
C ASP A 39 2.35 -3.08 11.34
N SER A 40 3.41 -2.96 12.12
CA SER A 40 4.60 -2.19 11.75
C SER A 40 5.34 -2.76 10.52
N GLY A 41 5.19 -4.05 10.22
CA GLY A 41 5.71 -4.69 9.02
C GLY A 41 4.96 -4.26 7.76
N GLY A 42 3.62 -4.24 7.82
CA GLY A 42 2.78 -3.72 6.75
C GLY A 42 3.01 -2.23 6.48
N LEU A 43 3.16 -1.42 7.53
CA LEU A 43 3.49 0.00 7.40
C LEU A 43 4.86 0.20 6.72
N ARG A 44 5.86 -0.60 7.11
CA ARG A 44 7.20 -0.55 6.52
C ARG A 44 7.19 -0.95 5.05
N LEU A 45 6.31 -1.86 4.63
CA LEU A 45 6.13 -2.22 3.22
C LEU A 45 5.59 -1.03 2.41
N LEU A 46 4.54 -0.37 2.91
CA LEU A 46 3.99 0.83 2.27
C LEU A 46 5.03 1.94 2.16
N TYR A 47 5.82 2.16 3.22
CA TYR A 47 6.91 3.13 3.19
C TYR A 47 7.96 2.82 2.13
N ARG A 48 8.35 1.54 1.97
CA ARG A 48 9.30 1.16 0.91
C ARG A 48 8.71 1.36 -0.47
N ALA A 49 7.43 1.07 -0.66
CA ALA A 49 6.74 1.33 -1.93
C ALA A 49 6.73 2.83 -2.28
N ALA A 50 6.45 3.70 -1.30
CA ALA A 50 6.52 5.15 -1.48
C ALA A 50 7.95 5.64 -1.75
N SER A 51 8.94 5.07 -1.08
CA SER A 51 10.35 5.46 -1.25
C SER A 51 10.96 4.99 -2.58
N ALA A 52 10.37 3.97 -3.21
CA ALA A 52 10.84 3.39 -4.47
C ALA A 52 10.11 3.97 -5.70
N SER A 53 9.21 4.92 -5.53
CA SER A 53 8.42 5.52 -6.61
C SER A 53 8.68 7.03 -6.69
N ASP A 54 8.74 7.57 -7.91
CA ASP A 54 8.86 9.01 -8.14
C ASP A 54 7.55 9.77 -7.85
N GLU A 55 6.42 9.05 -7.81
CA GLU A 55 5.09 9.59 -7.50
C GLU A 55 4.50 8.92 -6.25
N PRO A 56 3.70 9.66 -5.43
CA PRO A 56 3.02 9.08 -4.28
C PRO A 56 2.14 7.87 -4.68
N PRO A 57 2.31 6.70 -4.03
CA PRO A 57 1.45 5.56 -4.29
C PRO A 57 -0.03 5.88 -3.99
N LEU A 58 -0.92 5.28 -4.76
CA LEU A 58 -2.36 5.41 -4.58
C LEU A 58 -2.89 4.29 -3.68
N LEU A 59 -3.43 4.63 -2.51
CA LEU A 59 -4.15 3.70 -1.65
C LEU A 59 -5.65 3.75 -1.98
N ARG A 60 -6.24 2.60 -2.31
CA ARG A 60 -7.68 2.49 -2.61
C ARG A 60 -8.43 1.80 -1.48
N GLY A 61 -9.59 2.34 -1.13
CA GLY A 61 -10.48 1.71 -0.17
C GLY A 61 -9.84 1.58 1.21
N VAL A 62 -9.10 2.60 1.64
CA VAL A 62 -8.43 2.62 2.94
C VAL A 62 -9.50 2.51 4.04
N PRO A 63 -9.46 1.46 4.88
CA PRO A 63 -10.35 1.38 6.04
C PRO A 63 -10.00 2.45 7.08
N ASP A 64 -10.98 2.97 7.80
CA ASP A 64 -10.78 4.05 8.80
C ASP A 64 -9.67 3.74 9.81
N HIS A 65 -9.61 2.51 10.32
CA HIS A 65 -8.58 2.09 11.28
C HIS A 65 -7.15 2.08 10.70
N ILE A 66 -7.02 1.93 9.38
CA ILE A 66 -5.73 2.04 8.69
C ILE A 66 -5.40 3.50 8.41
N ASP A 67 -6.38 4.32 8.03
CA ASP A 67 -6.17 5.76 7.87
C ASP A 67 -5.69 6.39 9.19
N ASP A 68 -6.36 6.08 10.30
CA ASP A 68 -5.95 6.49 11.64
C ASP A 68 -4.50 6.09 11.96
N LEU A 69 -4.10 4.87 11.59
CA LEU A 69 -2.73 4.38 11.78
C LEU A 69 -1.72 5.18 10.93
N LEU A 70 -2.04 5.48 9.67
CA LEU A 70 -1.17 6.26 8.78
C LEU A 70 -1.02 7.70 9.29
N GLN A 71 -2.10 8.29 9.82
CA GLN A 71 -2.09 9.62 10.42
C GLN A 71 -1.28 9.64 11.72
N LEU A 72 -1.50 8.66 12.59
CA LEU A 72 -0.80 8.52 13.88
C LEU A 72 0.72 8.37 13.68
N THR A 73 1.13 7.66 12.63
CA THR A 73 2.54 7.44 12.29
C THR A 73 3.14 8.54 11.43
N GLY A 74 2.34 9.52 10.99
CA GLY A 74 2.79 10.67 10.20
C GLY A 74 3.16 10.35 8.76
N VAL A 75 2.82 9.17 8.26
CA VAL A 75 3.16 8.73 6.90
C VAL A 75 2.03 8.96 5.90
N ALA A 76 0.83 9.32 6.35
CA ALA A 76 -0.31 9.60 5.47
C ALA A 76 0.02 10.55 4.28
N PRO A 77 0.81 11.63 4.46
CA PRO A 77 1.16 12.53 3.34
C PRO A 77 2.05 11.91 2.25
N LEU A 78 2.62 10.73 2.48
CA LEU A 78 3.43 9.99 1.49
C LEU A 78 2.56 9.27 0.44
N PHE A 79 1.25 9.25 0.65
CA PHE A 79 0.29 8.52 -0.16
C PHE A 79 -0.82 9.44 -0.64
N GLU A 80 -1.44 9.10 -1.77
CA GLU A 80 -2.78 9.61 -2.07
C GLU A 80 -3.81 8.54 -1.76
N SER A 81 -5.01 8.96 -1.36
CA SER A 81 -6.13 8.07 -1.10
C SER A 81 -7.25 8.24 -2.12
N ALA A 82 -7.88 7.14 -2.50
CA ALA A 82 -9.09 7.11 -3.31
C ALA A 82 -10.11 6.12 -2.73
N PRO A 83 -11.41 6.34 -2.96
CA PRO A 83 -12.42 5.35 -2.57
C PRO A 83 -12.19 4.00 -3.25
N ALA A 84 -12.74 2.93 -2.67
CA ALA A 84 -12.74 1.61 -3.29
C ALA A 84 -13.51 1.70 -4.63
N GLY A 85 -12.77 1.74 -5.74
CA GLY A 85 -13.36 1.63 -7.08
C GLY A 85 -13.70 0.17 -7.41
N PRO A 86 -14.58 -0.10 -8.39
CA PRO A 86 -14.77 -1.45 -8.90
C PRO A 86 -13.40 -1.99 -9.35
N GLY A 87 -12.95 -3.06 -8.69
CA GLY A 87 -11.59 -3.59 -8.80
C GLY A 87 -11.14 -3.67 -10.24
N GLY A 88 -10.15 -2.86 -10.60
CA GLY A 88 -9.51 -2.89 -11.91
C GLY A 88 -8.67 -4.15 -12.02
N ALA A 89 -9.31 -5.28 -12.30
CA ALA A 89 -8.65 -6.45 -12.85
C ALA A 89 -8.25 -6.12 -14.30
N ARG A 90 -6.97 -5.77 -14.49
CA ARG A 90 -6.28 -5.84 -15.77
C ARG A 90 -4.83 -6.19 -15.56
#